data_AF-A0A368FAY8-F1
#
_entry.id   AF-A0A368FAY8-F1
#
_cell.length_a   1.000
_cell.length_b   1.000
_cell.length_c   1.000
_cell.angle_alpha   90.00
_cell.angle_beta   90.00
_cell.angle_gamma   90.00
#
_symmetry.space_group_name_H-M   'P 1'
#
loop_
_entity.id
_entity.type
_entity.pdbx_description
1 polymer ?
#
loop_
_entity_poly.entity_id
_entity_poly.type
_entity_poly.pdbx_seq_one_letter_code
_entity_poly.pdbx_strand_id
1 'polypeptide(L)'
;MDFWNGNASSWWQLFGRIEYFFRYNCEDRNCYKDLARLRGVKYFTWSSAKEHLVYPEDAGRHPTSGTPHKKFTNYRFEPAEFKRQVNLMVEYVRRHPKFVEERRRLRRARKTDEL
;
A
#
# COMPACT_ATOMS: atom_id res chain seq x y z
N MET A 1 -0.87 -10.44 -17.51
CA MET A 1 -1.03 -9.20 -16.71
C MET A 1 -2.47 -9.22 -16.22
N ASP A 2 -2.80 -10.18 -15.35
CA ASP A 2 -4.19 -10.65 -15.24
C ASP A 2 -4.73 -10.40 -13.83
N PHE A 3 -4.62 -9.13 -13.42
CA PHE A 3 -5.02 -8.66 -12.10
C PHE A 3 -6.45 -8.10 -12.07
N TRP A 4 -7.11 -7.98 -13.23
CA TRP A 4 -8.30 -7.14 -13.43
C TRP A 4 -9.63 -7.87 -13.67
N ASN A 5 -9.70 -9.21 -13.55
CA ASN A 5 -10.93 -9.96 -13.83
C ASN A 5 -11.39 -10.80 -12.63
N GLY A 6 -11.85 -10.15 -11.56
CA GLY A 6 -12.47 -10.84 -10.43
C GLY A 6 -13.32 -9.92 -9.54
N ASN A 7 -14.52 -10.40 -9.21
CA ASN A 7 -15.57 -9.76 -8.42
C ASN A 7 -15.06 -8.92 -7.22
N ALA A 8 -15.41 -7.63 -7.21
CA ALA A 8 -14.87 -6.59 -6.32
C ALA A 8 -15.08 -6.84 -4.81
N SER A 9 -16.04 -7.68 -4.44
CA SER A 9 -16.44 -7.93 -3.03
C SER A 9 -15.49 -8.86 -2.26
N SER A 10 -14.84 -9.83 -2.93
CA SER A 10 -13.86 -10.73 -2.30
C SER A 10 -12.50 -10.04 -2.04
N TRP A 11 -12.18 -9.03 -2.84
CA TRP A 11 -10.88 -8.36 -2.78
C TRP A 11 -10.72 -7.46 -1.56
N TRP A 12 -11.79 -6.84 -1.04
CA TRP A 12 -11.72 -6.02 0.18
C TRP A 12 -11.25 -6.79 1.42
N GLN A 13 -11.55 -8.09 1.53
CA GLN A 13 -11.14 -8.92 2.67
C GLN A 13 -9.66 -9.38 2.61
N LEU A 14 -9.05 -9.37 1.42
CA LEU A 14 -7.66 -9.79 1.18
C LEU A 14 -6.70 -8.60 0.97
N PHE A 15 -7.16 -7.53 0.32
CA PHE A 15 -6.40 -6.27 0.16
C PHE A 15 -6.49 -5.34 1.37
N GLY A 16 -7.47 -5.53 2.28
CA GLY A 16 -7.60 -4.74 3.51
C GLY A 16 -6.51 -4.95 4.56
N ARG A 17 -5.43 -5.70 4.26
CA ARG A 17 -4.30 -5.95 5.18
C ARG A 17 -2.98 -5.30 4.78
N ILE A 18 -2.99 -4.55 3.69
CA ILE A 18 -1.85 -3.72 3.32
C ILE A 18 -2.35 -2.30 3.16
N GLU A 19 -1.91 -1.43 4.05
CA GLU A 19 -1.97 0.00 3.80
C GLU A 19 -0.61 0.44 3.29
N TYR A 20 -0.57 0.80 2.00
CA TYR A 20 0.57 1.51 1.46
C TYR A 20 0.44 2.98 1.80
N PHE A 21 1.06 3.39 2.89
CA PHE A 21 1.24 4.81 3.16
C PHE A 21 2.42 5.32 2.33
N PHE A 22 2.12 5.89 1.16
CA PHE A 22 3.08 6.68 0.38
C PHE A 22 3.55 7.94 1.15
N ARG A 23 2.92 8.25 2.28
CA ARG A 23 3.08 9.50 3.01
C ARG A 23 4.28 9.49 3.95
N TYR A 24 5.47 9.22 3.42
CA TYR A 24 6.71 9.51 4.16
C TYR A 24 6.99 10.99 4.29
N ASN A 25 6.38 11.78 3.42
CA ASN A 25 6.91 13.10 3.20
C ASN A 25 6.31 14.16 4.13
N CYS A 26 5.49 13.76 5.10
CA CYS A 26 5.10 14.62 6.23
C CYS A 26 6.14 14.62 7.37
N GLU A 27 7.29 13.96 7.21
CA GLU A 27 8.31 13.70 8.27
C GLU A 27 7.80 12.90 9.48
N ASP A 28 6.57 12.41 9.43
CA ASP A 28 5.93 11.73 10.56
C ASP A 28 5.92 10.20 10.35
N ARG A 29 7.12 9.62 10.29
CA ARG A 29 7.32 8.18 10.11
C ARG A 29 6.68 7.36 11.22
N ASN A 30 6.80 7.84 12.45
CA ASN A 30 6.36 7.11 13.64
C ASN A 30 4.84 7.04 13.71
N CYS A 31 4.12 8.13 13.44
CA CYS A 31 2.66 8.13 13.41
C CYS A 31 2.12 7.10 12.42
N TYR A 32 2.62 7.08 11.17
CA TYR A 32 2.13 6.12 10.17
C TYR A 32 2.53 4.67 10.48
N LYS A 33 3.70 4.45 11.06
CA LYS A 33 4.11 3.13 11.54
C LYS A 33 3.18 2.64 12.65
N ASP A 34 2.83 3.51 13.59
CA ASP A 34 1.93 3.19 14.69
C ASP A 34 0.49 2.96 14.21
N LEU A 35 -0.01 3.75 13.26
CA LEU A 35 -1.31 3.52 12.62
C LEU A 35 -1.37 2.16 11.92
N ALA A 36 -0.34 1.81 11.15
CA ALA A 36 -0.23 0.49 10.52
C ALA A 36 -0.21 -0.63 11.56
N ARG A 37 0.55 -0.45 12.65
CA ARG A 37 0.58 -1.40 13.77
C ARG A 37 -0.79 -1.57 14.43
N LEU A 38 -1.50 -0.46 14.72
CA LEU A 38 -2.84 -0.48 15.32
C LEU A 38 -3.85 -1.20 14.44
N ARG A 39 -3.73 -1.07 13.11
CA ARG A 39 -4.56 -1.80 12.14
C ARG A 39 -4.13 -3.25 11.92
N GLY A 40 -3.02 -3.68 12.52
CA GLY A 40 -2.46 -5.02 12.32
C GLY A 40 -1.97 -5.25 10.88
N VAL A 41 -1.59 -4.19 10.17
CA VAL A 41 -1.08 -4.25 8.79
C VAL A 41 0.42 -4.01 8.78
N LYS A 42 1.12 -4.64 7.83
CA LYS A 42 2.56 -4.42 7.69
C LYS A 42 2.82 -3.04 7.11
N TYR A 43 3.62 -2.27 7.82
CA TYR A 43 4.09 -0.97 7.35
C TYR A 43 5.15 -1.14 6.26
N PHE A 44 4.88 -0.61 5.07
CA PHE A 44 5.81 -0.59 3.94
C PHE A 44 6.19 0.84 3.57
N THR A 45 7.45 1.03 3.21
CA THR A 45 7.98 2.33 2.82
C THR A 45 9.31 2.26 2.06
N TRP A 46 9.67 3.39 1.43
CA TRP A 46 11.01 3.76 1.01
C TRP A 46 12.03 3.57 2.13
N SER A 47 13.19 3.00 1.77
CA SER A 47 14.34 3.00 2.66
C SER A 47 14.90 4.41 2.77
N SER A 48 15.51 4.75 3.90
CA SER A 48 16.15 6.05 4.11
C SER A 48 17.19 6.37 3.02
N ALA A 49 17.87 5.36 2.47
CA ALA A 49 18.81 5.53 1.37
C ALA A 49 18.17 5.94 0.03
N LYS A 50 16.86 5.75 -0.14
CA LYS A 50 16.12 6.00 -1.39
C LYS A 50 15.09 7.11 -1.27
N GLU A 51 15.04 7.79 -0.13
CA GLU A 51 14.07 8.86 0.14
C GLU A 51 14.23 10.06 -0.81
N HIS A 52 15.47 10.32 -1.25
CA HIS A 52 15.81 11.34 -2.24
C HIS A 52 15.19 11.14 -3.64
N LEU A 53 14.54 9.99 -3.88
CA LEU A 53 13.82 9.68 -5.12
C LEU A 53 12.34 10.11 -5.08
N VAL A 54 11.92 10.76 -3.99
CA VAL A 54 10.57 11.34 -3.83
C VAL A 54 10.71 12.85 -3.72
N TYR A 55 10.06 13.58 -4.63
CA TYR A 55 10.20 15.03 -4.76
C TYR A 55 8.87 15.73 -4.52
N PRO A 56 8.82 16.74 -3.63
CA PRO A 56 7.65 17.61 -3.53
C PRO A 56 7.47 18.40 -4.83
N GLU A 57 6.22 18.58 -5.24
CA GLU A 57 5.87 19.46 -6.36
C GLU A 57 5.79 20.92 -5.93
N ASP A 58 5.35 21.18 -4.69
CA ASP A 58 5.29 22.51 -4.10
C ASP A 58 5.55 22.48 -2.58
N ALA A 59 5.48 23.64 -1.92
CA ALA A 59 5.67 23.75 -0.48
C ALA A 59 4.50 23.17 0.35
N GLY A 60 3.36 22.91 -0.29
CA GLY A 60 2.07 22.53 0.28
C GLY A 60 1.46 23.64 1.11
N ARG A 61 0.21 24.02 0.89
CA ARG A 61 -0.43 25.07 1.73
C ARG A 61 -1.53 24.47 2.58
N HIS A 62 -1.42 24.68 3.90
CA HIS A 62 -2.49 24.30 4.81
C HIS A 62 -3.74 25.15 4.50
N PRO A 63 -4.93 24.54 4.33
CA PRO A 63 -6.13 25.25 3.89
C PRO A 63 -6.58 26.36 4.87
N THR A 64 -6.37 26.14 6.18
CA THR A 64 -6.74 27.11 7.23
C THR A 64 -5.64 28.12 7.58
N SER A 65 -4.39 27.69 7.81
CA SER A 65 -3.30 28.59 8.24
C SER A 65 -2.53 29.23 7.09
N GLY A 66 -2.68 28.75 5.85
CA GLY A 66 -1.93 29.23 4.68
C GLY A 66 -0.43 28.92 4.71
N THR A 67 0.07 28.34 5.80
CA THR A 67 1.49 28.05 5.99
C THR A 67 1.94 26.83 5.17
N PRO A 68 3.21 26.83 4.72
CA PRO A 68 3.84 25.66 4.13
C PRO A 68 3.72 24.42 5.02
N HIS A 69 3.22 23.33 4.48
CA HIS A 69 3.09 22.08 5.22
C HIS A 69 3.13 20.89 4.27
N LYS A 70 4.13 20.01 4.45
CA LYS A 70 4.46 18.89 3.55
C LYS A 70 3.34 17.85 3.35
N LYS A 71 2.37 17.82 4.26
CA LYS A 71 1.11 17.07 4.10
C LYS A 71 0.29 17.54 2.91
N PHE A 72 0.31 18.82 2.57
CA PHE A 72 -0.60 19.42 1.60
C PHE A 72 0.07 19.68 0.24
N THR A 73 1.12 18.93 -0.09
CA THR A 73 1.73 18.94 -1.41
C THR A 73 1.61 17.57 -2.07
N ASN A 74 1.59 17.60 -3.40
CA ASN A 74 1.74 16.41 -4.23
C ASN A 74 3.21 16.04 -4.35
N TYR A 75 3.45 14.77 -4.65
CA TYR A 75 4.78 14.21 -4.76
C TYR A 75 4.91 13.42 -6.03
N ARG A 76 6.00 13.69 -6.73
CA ARG A 76 6.49 12.89 -7.85
C ARG A 76 7.59 11.96 -7.35
N PHE A 77 7.71 10.79 -7.95
CA PHE A 77 8.63 9.75 -7.49
C PHE A 77 9.21 8.97 -8.65
N GLU A 78 10.35 8.31 -8.42
CA GLU A 78 10.97 7.44 -9.42
C GLU A 78 10.10 6.19 -9.66
N PRO A 79 9.59 5.97 -10.90
CA PRO A 79 8.64 4.90 -11.18
C PRO A 79 9.19 3.48 -10.97
N ALA A 80 10.47 3.23 -11.24
CA ALA A 80 11.05 1.90 -11.12
C ALA A 80 11.14 1.45 -9.67
N GLU A 81 11.54 2.34 -8.75
CA GLU A 81 11.60 2.08 -7.33
C GLU A 81 10.20 1.93 -6.73
N PHE A 82 9.24 2.75 -7.16
CA PHE A 82 7.85 2.58 -6.76
C PHE A 82 7.34 1.19 -7.16
N LYS A 83 7.57 0.78 -8.42
CA LYS A 83 7.19 -0.56 -8.91
C LYS A 83 7.87 -1.66 -8.11
N ARG A 84 9.15 -1.49 -7.75
CA ARG A 84 9.89 -2.42 -6.91
C ARG A 84 9.25 -2.57 -5.53
N GLN A 85 8.86 -1.47 -4.89
CA GLN A 85 8.19 -1.47 -3.59
C GLN A 85 6.83 -2.16 -3.67
N VAL A 86 6.00 -1.83 -4.66
CA VAL A 86 4.71 -2.50 -4.87
C VAL A 86 4.88 -4.02 -5.06
N ASN A 87 5.90 -4.45 -5.82
CA ASN A 87 6.18 -5.88 -5.98
C ASN A 87 6.54 -6.58 -4.67
N LEU A 88 7.32 -5.94 -3.79
CA LEU A 88 7.62 -6.48 -2.46
C LEU A 88 6.35 -6.65 -1.62
N MET A 89 5.41 -5.73 -1.74
CA MET A 89 4.14 -5.78 -1.03
C MET A 89 3.25 -6.91 -1.56
N VAL A 90 3.16 -7.05 -2.89
CA VAL A 90 2.45 -8.15 -3.54
C VAL A 90 3.01 -9.50 -3.08
N GLU A 91 4.35 -9.65 -3.05
CA GLU A 91 4.99 -10.86 -2.57
C GLU A 91 4.70 -11.14 -1.09
N TYR A 92 4.64 -10.09 -0.26
CA TYR A 92 4.23 -10.24 1.14
C TYR A 92 2.78 -10.70 1.29
N VAL A 93 1.82 -10.14 0.54
CA VAL A 93 0.42 -10.62 0.55
C VAL A 93 0.35 -12.06 0.11
N ARG A 94 1.03 -12.41 -0.99
CA ARG A 94 0.97 -13.76 -1.59
C ARG A 94 1.43 -14.85 -0.61
N ARG A 95 2.38 -14.53 0.26
CA ARG A 95 2.90 -15.45 1.29
C ARG A 95 2.10 -15.41 2.59
N HIS A 96 1.17 -14.47 2.75
CA HIS A 96 0.40 -14.35 3.97
C HIS A 96 -0.54 -15.56 4.15
N PRO A 97 -0.52 -16.27 5.30
CA PRO A 97 -1.27 -17.52 5.48
C PRO A 97 -2.76 -17.39 5.15
N LYS A 98 -3.41 -16.32 5.64
CA LYS A 98 -4.83 -16.04 5.36
C LYS A 98 -5.11 -15.84 3.87
N PHE A 99 -4.17 -15.28 3.12
CA PHE A 99 -4.32 -15.14 1.67
C PHE A 99 -4.22 -16.48 0.97
N VAL A 100 -3.23 -17.29 1.36
CA VAL A 100 -3.06 -18.64 0.82
C VAL A 100 -4.28 -19.52 1.11
N GLU A 101 -4.80 -19.47 2.33
CA GLU A 101 -5.99 -20.19 2.75
C GLU A 101 -7.22 -19.79 1.93
N GLU A 102 -7.49 -18.49 1.80
CA GLU A 102 -8.63 -18.01 1.02
C GLU A 102 -8.50 -18.38 -0.46
N ARG A 103 -7.30 -18.27 -1.04
CA ARG A 103 -7.04 -18.72 -2.41
C ARG A 103 -7.28 -20.22 -2.58
N ARG A 104 -6.96 -21.05 -1.58
CA ARG A 104 -7.28 -22.49 -1.59
C ARG A 104 -8.78 -22.72 -1.50
N ARG A 105 -9.50 -21.99 -0.65
CA ARG A 105 -10.97 -22.04 -0.52
C ARG A 105 -11.66 -21.74 -1.85
N LEU A 106 -11.31 -20.62 -2.49
CA LEU A 106 -11.87 -20.20 -3.77
C LEU A 106 -11.59 -21.22 -4.90
N ARG A 107 -10.40 -21.82 -4.93
CA ARG A 107 -10.07 -22.88 -5.90
C ARG A 107 -10.90 -24.14 -5.71
N ARG A 108 -11.24 -24.52 -4.47
CA ARG A 108 -12.10 -25.67 -4.19
C ARG A 108 -13.54 -25.37 -4.60
N ALA A 109 -14.06 -24.20 -4.23
CA ALA A 109 -15.42 -23.79 -4.58
C ALA A 109 -15.66 -23.81 -6.09
N ARG A 110 -14.72 -23.27 -6.89
CA ARG A 110 -14.83 -23.31 -8.36
C ARG A 110 -14.88 -24.73 -8.93
N LYS A 111 -14.09 -25.66 -8.39
CA LYS A 111 -14.12 -27.06 -8.83
C LYS A 111 -15.45 -27.75 -8.52
N THR A 112 -16.12 -27.34 -7.45
CA THR A 112 -17.44 -27.87 -7.09
C THR A 112 -18.53 -27.34 -8.01
N ASP A 113 -18.39 -26.11 -8.54
CA ASP A 113 -19.34 -25.48 -9.46
C ASP A 113 -19.21 -26.02 -10.91
N GLU A 114 -18.04 -26.58 -11.24
CA GLU A 114 -17.74 -27.21 -12.55
C GLU A 114 -18.18 -28.69 -12.62
N LEU A 115 -18.70 -29.27 -11.53
CA LEU A 115 -19.03 -30.70 -11.37
C LEU A 115 -20.54 -30.92 -11.28
#